data_AF-N2BRQ5-F1
#
_entry.id   AF-N2BRQ5-F1
#
_cell.length_a   1.000
_cell.length_b   1.000
_cell.length_c   1.000
_cell.angle_alpha   90.00
_cell.angle_beta   90.00
_cell.angle_gamma   90.00
#
_symmetry.space_group_name_H-M   'P 1'
#
loop_
_entity.id
_entity.type
_entity.pdbx_description
1 polymer ?
#
loop_
_entity_poly.entity_id
_entity_poly.type
_entity_poly.pdbx_seq_one_letter_code
_entity_poly.pdbx_strand_id
1 'polypeptide(L)'
;MDKQRRKIALCHEKITNTRKNNLHKISYKIISENQVIVTENLQIKNMEKNHHLAKSITDASWYELTRQLDYKAKWNERKYIKIDTFYVSSQLCSVCGYQNEEIKDLSVREWTCPDCGAKHDRDVNAAKNILAEGLRQIA
;
A
#
# COMPACT_ATOMS: atom_id res chain seq x y z
N MET A 1 8.77 8.10 40.76
CA MET A 1 8.82 8.32 39.30
C MET A 1 9.10 7.04 38.50
N ASP A 2 9.98 6.15 38.93
CA ASP A 2 10.35 4.96 38.13
C ASP A 2 9.22 3.92 37.91
N LYS A 3 8.36 3.69 38.90
CA LYS A 3 7.22 2.77 38.74
C LYS A 3 6.27 3.19 37.62
N GLN A 4 6.05 4.50 37.43
CA GLN A 4 5.16 5.03 36.40
C GLN A 4 5.83 5.01 35.02
N ARG A 5 7.12 5.36 34.93
CA ARG A 5 7.92 5.20 33.70
C ARG A 5 7.94 3.75 33.22
N ARG A 6 8.12 2.78 34.14
CA ARG A 6 8.11 1.35 33.81
C ARG A 6 6.74 0.86 33.31
N LYS A 7 5.64 1.31 33.93
CA LYS A 7 4.27 1.02 33.44
C LYS A 7 4.03 1.54 32.02
N ILE A 8 4.47 2.77 31.75
CA ILE A 8 4.36 3.39 30.42
C ILE A 8 5.19 2.60 29.39
N ALA A 9 6.43 2.23 29.73
CA ALA A 9 7.29 1.42 28.87
C ALA A 9 6.65 0.07 28.49
N LEU A 10 6.05 -0.65 29.46
CA LEU A 10 5.35 -1.91 29.21
C LEU A 10 4.13 -1.74 28.28
N CYS A 11 3.41 -0.62 28.39
CA CYS A 11 2.29 -0.32 27.50
C CYS A 11 2.77 -0.09 26.06
N HIS A 12 3.82 0.73 25.87
CA HIS A 12 4.42 0.96 24.55
C HIS A 12 4.98 -0.33 23.94
N GLU A 13 5.60 -1.18 24.76
CA GLU A 13 6.06 -2.50 24.33
C GLU A 13 4.91 -3.36 23.84
N LYS A 14 3.82 -3.47 24.61
CA LYS A 14 2.62 -4.24 24.23
C LYS A 14 2.02 -3.74 22.92
N ILE A 15 1.89 -2.41 22.75
CA ILE A 15 1.35 -1.80 21.53
C ILE A 15 2.26 -2.14 20.34
N THR A 16 3.58 -1.94 20.49
CA THR A 16 4.57 -2.25 19.46
C THR A 16 4.53 -3.71 19.05
N ASN A 17 4.49 -4.64 20.01
CA ASN A 17 4.44 -6.07 19.74
C ASN A 17 3.14 -6.49 19.07
N THR A 18 2.01 -5.89 19.46
CA THR A 18 0.71 -6.15 18.81
C THR A 18 0.73 -5.71 17.35
N ARG A 19 1.25 -4.50 17.07
CA ARG A 19 1.41 -3.98 15.70
C ARG A 19 2.31 -4.87 14.85
N LYS A 20 3.50 -5.23 15.36
CA LYS A 20 4.43 -6.15 14.68
C LYS A 20 3.79 -7.51 14.39
N ASN A 21 3.10 -8.10 15.36
CA ASN A 21 2.41 -9.37 15.17
C ASN A 21 1.34 -9.29 14.08
N ASN A 22 0.55 -8.21 14.07
CA ASN A 22 -0.44 -7.99 13.01
C ASN A 22 0.21 -7.88 11.62
N LEU A 23 1.28 -7.09 11.50
CA LEU A 23 2.03 -6.95 10.24
C LEU A 23 2.59 -8.29 9.77
N HIS A 24 3.13 -9.10 10.69
CA HIS A 24 3.65 -10.42 10.33
C HIS A 24 2.53 -11.35 9.84
N LYS A 25 1.34 -11.33 10.46
CA LYS A 25 0.20 -12.13 10.01
C LYS A 25 -0.31 -11.69 8.64
N ILE A 26 -0.47 -10.38 8.43
CA ILE A 26 -0.92 -9.82 7.14
C ILE A 26 0.08 -10.13 6.04
N SER A 27 1.36 -9.81 6.25
CA SER A 27 2.40 -10.07 5.24
C SER A 27 2.56 -11.55 4.94
N TYR A 28 2.44 -12.43 5.95
CA TYR A 28 2.48 -13.86 5.72
C TYR A 28 1.30 -14.32 4.85
N LYS A 29 0.08 -13.91 5.22
CA LYS A 29 -1.15 -14.25 4.46
C LYS A 29 -1.04 -13.83 2.99
N ILE A 30 -0.63 -12.58 2.74
CA ILE A 30 -0.47 -12.05 1.39
C ILE A 30 0.52 -12.89 0.58
N ILE A 31 1.67 -13.23 1.16
CA ILE A 31 2.72 -14.00 0.47
C ILE A 31 2.34 -15.48 0.29
N SER A 32 1.63 -16.08 1.25
CA SER A 32 1.22 -17.48 1.15
C SER A 32 0.15 -17.71 0.10
N GLU A 33 -0.77 -16.76 -0.06
CA GLU A 33 -1.95 -16.88 -0.93
C GLU A 33 -1.69 -16.43 -2.37
N ASN A 34 -0.58 -15.72 -2.65
CA ASN A 34 -0.34 -15.09 -3.95
C ASN A 34 1.04 -15.45 -4.54
N GLN A 35 1.10 -15.63 -5.86
CA GLN A 35 2.35 -15.90 -6.59
C GLN A 35 3.13 -14.63 -6.93
N VAL A 36 2.39 -13.57 -7.26
CA VAL A 36 2.92 -12.26 -7.63
C VAL A 36 2.20 -11.21 -6.80
N ILE A 37 2.97 -10.32 -6.20
CA ILE A 37 2.49 -9.21 -5.39
C ILE A 37 3.08 -7.94 -6.00
N VAL A 38 2.23 -6.96 -6.28
CA VAL A 38 2.64 -5.69 -6.88
C VAL A 38 2.17 -4.55 -5.98
N THR A 39 3.04 -3.59 -5.73
CA THR A 39 2.73 -2.36 -4.98
C THR A 39 3.33 -1.14 -5.67
N GLU A 40 2.80 0.04 -5.40
CA GLU A 40 3.48 1.29 -5.75
C GLU A 40 4.74 1.46 -4.89
N ASN A 41 5.79 2.02 -5.49
CA ASN A 41 6.98 2.41 -4.75
C ASN A 41 6.74 3.72 -3.99
N LEU A 42 5.99 3.68 -2.90
CA LEU A 42 5.68 4.90 -2.15
C LEU A 42 6.93 5.50 -1.48
N GLN A 43 7.13 6.81 -1.65
CA GLN A 43 8.16 7.58 -0.95
C GLN A 43 7.72 7.89 0.49
N ILE A 44 7.51 6.85 1.32
CA ILE A 44 6.87 6.92 2.63
C ILE A 44 7.55 7.96 3.55
N LYS A 45 8.88 8.04 3.54
CA LYS A 45 9.65 9.04 4.30
C LYS A 45 9.30 10.48 3.94
N ASN A 46 8.96 10.74 2.67
CA ASN A 46 8.54 12.08 2.24
C ASN A 46 7.09 12.34 2.65
N MET A 47 6.23 11.32 2.63
CA MET A 47 4.83 11.44 3.07
C MET A 47 4.71 11.73 4.57
N GLU A 48 5.61 11.16 5.39
CA GLU A 48 5.69 11.41 6.83
C GLU A 48 6.10 12.86 7.18
N LYS A 49 6.65 13.64 6.23
CA LYS A 49 6.95 15.06 6.44
C LYS A 49 5.68 15.92 6.53
N ASN A 50 4.55 15.44 6.01
CA ASN A 50 3.28 16.14 6.17
C ASN A 50 2.72 15.86 7.57
N HIS A 51 2.83 16.82 8.48
CA HIS A 51 2.41 16.69 9.87
C HIS A 51 0.93 16.31 10.05
N HIS A 52 0.05 16.63 9.10
CA HIS A 52 -1.36 16.24 9.16
C HIS A 52 -1.58 14.75 8.91
N LEU A 53 -0.70 14.11 8.12
CA LEU A 53 -0.81 12.70 7.73
C LEU A 53 0.21 11.80 8.42
N ALA A 54 1.28 12.37 8.98
CA ALA A 54 2.41 11.65 9.57
C ALA A 54 1.98 10.59 10.58
N LYS A 55 1.05 10.95 11.49
CA LYS A 55 0.54 10.03 12.51
C LYS A 55 -0.18 8.84 11.88
N SER A 56 -1.10 9.09 10.94
CA SER A 56 -1.87 8.04 10.27
C SER A 56 -0.99 7.11 9.44
N ILE A 57 0.01 7.67 8.74
CA ILE A 57 0.98 6.89 7.96
C ILE A 57 1.85 6.01 8.88
N THR A 58 2.35 6.59 9.97
CA THR A 58 3.17 5.87 10.95
C THR A 58 2.37 4.74 11.61
N ASP A 59 1.12 5.02 12.00
CA ASP A 59 0.23 4.04 12.61
C ASP A 59 -0.13 2.91 11.63
N ALA A 60 -0.26 3.21 10.33
CA ALA A 60 -0.49 2.20 9.30
C ALA A 60 0.76 1.34 8.99
N SER A 61 1.96 1.79 9.40
CA SER A 61 3.21 1.03 9.32
C SER A 61 3.55 0.50 7.92
N TRP A 62 3.24 1.29 6.88
CA TRP A 62 3.43 0.90 5.47
C TRP A 62 4.87 0.52 5.13
N TYR A 63 5.85 1.22 5.69
CA TYR A 63 7.26 0.92 5.47
C TYR A 63 7.60 -0.48 5.96
N GLU A 64 7.17 -0.81 7.18
CA GLU A 64 7.42 -2.12 7.76
C GLU A 64 6.67 -3.22 7.01
N LEU A 65 5.42 -2.99 6.60
CA LEU A 65 4.68 -3.94 5.78
C LEU A 65 5.40 -4.25 4.46
N THR A 66 5.84 -3.20 3.75
CA THR A 66 6.59 -3.30 2.48
C THR A 66 7.92 -4.05 2.69
N ARG A 67 8.63 -3.76 3.78
CA ARG A 67 9.86 -4.47 4.15
C ARG A 67 9.59 -5.96 4.41
N GLN A 68 8.48 -6.27 5.09
CA GLN A 68 8.08 -7.64 5.38
C GLN A 68 7.67 -8.42 4.14
N LEU A 69 6.92 -7.80 3.23
CA LEU A 69 6.57 -8.41 1.95
C LEU A 69 7.83 -8.74 1.14
N ASP A 70 8.82 -7.85 1.09
CA ASP A 70 10.06 -8.07 0.34
C ASP A 70 10.86 -9.29 0.82
N TYR A 71 11.19 -9.36 2.12
CA TYR A 71 11.97 -10.52 2.60
C TYR A 71 11.14 -11.82 2.60
N LYS A 72 9.83 -11.77 2.88
CA LYS A 72 8.99 -12.97 2.88
C LYS A 72 8.73 -13.50 1.48
N ALA A 73 8.59 -12.62 0.49
CA ALA A 73 8.48 -13.02 -0.90
C ALA A 73 9.72 -13.83 -1.31
N LYS A 74 10.92 -13.33 -0.98
CA LYS A 74 12.19 -14.04 -1.21
C LYS A 74 12.24 -15.40 -0.51
N TRP A 75 11.76 -15.51 0.72
CA TRP A 75 11.72 -16.79 1.46
C TRP A 75 10.74 -17.82 0.88
N ASN A 76 9.67 -17.37 0.23
CA ASN A 76 8.60 -18.24 -0.29
C ASN A 76 8.61 -18.34 -1.82
N GLU A 77 9.71 -17.94 -2.47
CA GLU A 77 9.89 -17.93 -3.92
C GLU A 77 8.74 -17.21 -4.66
N ARG A 78 8.24 -16.12 -4.06
CA ARG A 78 7.21 -15.26 -4.67
C ARG A 78 7.84 -14.03 -5.32
N LYS A 79 7.17 -13.50 -6.35
CA LYS A 79 7.58 -12.24 -6.97
C LYS A 79 6.94 -11.06 -6.21
N TYR A 80 7.77 -10.17 -5.68
CA TYR A 80 7.31 -8.88 -5.14
C TYR A 80 7.87 -7.74 -5.98
N ILE A 81 6.99 -6.97 -6.60
CA ILE A 81 7.32 -5.94 -7.59
C ILE A 81 6.88 -4.58 -7.05
N LYS A 82 7.75 -3.59 -7.18
CA LYS A 82 7.42 -2.19 -6.89
C LYS A 82 7.44 -1.40 -8.17
N ILE A 83 6.27 -0.90 -8.59
CA ILE A 83 6.16 -0.07 -9.78
C ILE A 83 6.48 1.39 -9.45
N ASP A 84 6.72 2.19 -10.49
CA ASP A 84 7.06 3.60 -10.35
C ASP A 84 5.97 4.37 -9.58
N THR A 85 6.38 5.26 -8.67
CA THR A 85 5.50 6.13 -7.88
C THR A 85 4.71 7.11 -8.76
N PHE A 86 5.24 7.48 -9.92
CA PHE A 86 4.63 8.43 -10.85
C PHE A 86 3.73 7.77 -11.90
N TYR A 87 3.57 6.44 -11.84
CA TYR A 87 2.61 5.74 -12.67
C TYR A 87 1.19 6.23 -12.32
N VAL A 88 0.42 6.62 -13.34
CA VAL A 88 -0.91 7.24 -13.19
C VAL A 88 -2.01 6.21 -12.91
N SER A 89 -1.75 5.29 -11.98
CA SER A 89 -2.60 4.13 -11.63
C SER A 89 -4.05 4.52 -11.34
N SER A 90 -4.28 5.60 -10.59
CA SER A 90 -5.62 6.02 -10.19
C SER A 90 -6.38 6.79 -11.28
N GLN A 91 -5.68 7.36 -12.26
CA GLN A 91 -6.26 8.17 -13.33
C GLN A 91 -6.63 7.32 -14.55
N LEU A 92 -5.95 6.19 -14.77
CA LEU A 92 -6.22 5.31 -15.90
C LEU A 92 -7.48 4.48 -15.66
N CYS A 93 -8.34 4.37 -16.67
CA CYS A 93 -9.41 3.39 -16.69
C CYS A 93 -8.80 1.99 -16.86
N SER A 94 -9.02 1.10 -15.89
CA SER A 94 -8.55 -0.30 -15.98
C SER A 94 -9.24 -1.15 -17.06
N VAL A 95 -10.26 -0.60 -17.74
CA VAL A 95 -11.00 -1.27 -18.81
C VAL A 95 -10.51 -0.85 -20.20
N CYS A 96 -10.45 0.47 -20.48
CA CYS A 96 -10.11 0.98 -21.81
C CYS A 96 -8.80 1.79 -21.88
N GLY A 97 -8.17 2.09 -20.75
CA GLY A 97 -6.94 2.90 -20.71
C GLY A 97 -7.15 4.41 -20.78
N TYR A 98 -8.39 4.92 -20.83
CA TYR A 98 -8.68 6.35 -20.76
C TYR A 98 -8.06 6.99 -19.51
N GLN A 99 -7.30 8.07 -19.66
CA GLN A 99 -6.72 8.81 -18.55
C GLN A 99 -7.63 9.96 -18.12
N ASN A 100 -8.21 9.85 -16.92
CA ASN A 100 -8.99 10.91 -16.30
C ASN A 100 -8.12 11.76 -15.36
N GLU A 101 -7.74 12.95 -15.79
CA GLU A 101 -6.93 13.88 -14.99
C GLU A 101 -7.66 14.47 -13.78
N GLU A 102 -9.00 14.51 -13.79
CA GLU A 102 -9.80 15.06 -12.70
C GLU A 102 -9.71 14.20 -11.41
N ILE A 103 -9.27 12.94 -11.54
CA ILE A 103 -9.08 12.00 -10.42
C ILE A 103 -7.84 12.35 -9.55
N LYS A 104 -7.10 13.41 -9.89
CA LYS A 104 -6.03 13.93 -9.03
C LYS A 104 -6.56 14.41 -7.67
N ASP A 105 -7.83 14.84 -7.58
CA ASP A 105 -8.44 15.18 -6.31
C ASP A 105 -8.68 13.92 -5.45
N LEU A 106 -8.12 13.93 -4.23
CA LEU A 106 -8.24 12.84 -3.28
C LEU A 106 -9.69 12.60 -2.80
N SER A 107 -10.54 13.62 -2.92
CA SER A 107 -11.96 13.56 -2.53
C SER A 107 -12.79 12.65 -3.43
N VAL A 108 -12.36 12.44 -4.68
CA VAL A 108 -13.06 11.59 -5.64
C VAL A 108 -12.79 10.13 -5.30
N ARG A 109 -13.84 9.42 -4.87
CA ARG A 109 -13.79 8.01 -4.49
C ARG A 109 -14.37 7.09 -5.55
N GLU A 110 -15.37 7.57 -6.26
CA GLU A 110 -16.01 6.86 -7.36
C GLU A 110 -16.07 7.76 -8.59
N TRP A 111 -15.91 7.16 -9.77
CA TRP A 111 -16.04 7.86 -11.04
C TRP A 111 -16.52 6.93 -12.14
N THR A 112 -17.13 7.51 -13.18
CA THR A 112 -17.53 6.76 -14.38
C THR A 112 -16.62 7.17 -15.53
N CYS A 113 -16.06 6.20 -16.22
CA CYS A 113 -15.22 6.45 -17.38
C CYS A 113 -16.05 7.11 -18.49
N PRO A 114 -15.67 8.30 -18.99
CA PRO A 114 -16.42 8.98 -20.04
C PRO A 114 -16.29 8.30 -21.41
N ASP A 115 -15.25 7.49 -21.61
CA ASP A 115 -14.97 6.79 -22.86
C ASP A 115 -15.71 5.44 -22.95
N CYS A 116 -15.56 4.55 -21.95
CA CYS A 116 -16.17 3.22 -21.98
C CYS A 116 -17.38 3.02 -21.05
N GLY A 117 -17.74 4.03 -20.24
CA GLY A 117 -18.88 3.96 -19.31
C GLY A 117 -18.67 3.10 -18.06
N ALA A 118 -17.49 2.51 -17.86
CA ALA A 118 -17.20 1.69 -16.69
C ALA A 118 -17.26 2.52 -15.38
N LYS A 119 -17.90 1.97 -14.35
CA LYS A 119 -17.92 2.56 -13.00
C LYS A 119 -16.74 2.04 -12.18
N HIS A 120 -16.03 2.94 -11.53
CA HIS A 120 -14.82 2.64 -10.79
C HIS A 120 -14.93 3.14 -9.35
N ASP A 121 -14.65 2.26 -8.39
CA ASP A 121 -14.02 2.68 -7.14
C ASP A 121 -12.54 2.98 -7.44
N ARG A 122 -12.07 4.13 -6.97
CA ARG A 122 -10.74 4.65 -7.31
C ARG A 122 -9.62 3.72 -6.84
N ASP A 123 -9.71 3.17 -5.63
CA ASP A 123 -8.64 2.36 -5.06
C ASP A 123 -8.61 0.98 -5.73
N VAL A 124 -9.78 0.39 -5.99
CA VAL A 124 -9.90 -0.88 -6.73
C VAL A 124 -9.40 -0.74 -8.17
N ASN A 125 -9.74 0.37 -8.84
CA ASN A 125 -9.25 0.65 -10.19
C ASN A 125 -7.73 0.85 -10.21
N ALA A 126 -7.19 1.63 -9.27
CA ALA A 126 -5.75 1.79 -9.13
C ALA A 126 -5.04 0.44 -8.89
N ALA A 127 -5.57 -0.42 -8.01
CA ALA A 127 -5.03 -1.74 -7.75
C ALA A 127 -4.96 -2.63 -9.01
N LYS A 128 -6.00 -2.59 -9.86
CA LYS A 128 -6.01 -3.31 -11.15
C LYS A 128 -4.92 -2.80 -12.08
N ASN A 129 -4.77 -1.47 -12.20
CA ASN A 129 -3.74 -0.86 -13.04
C ASN A 129 -2.32 -1.12 -12.53
N ILE A 130 -2.12 -1.10 -11.20
CA ILE A 130 -0.84 -1.44 -10.57
C ILE A 130 -0.46 -2.88 -10.89
N LEU A 131 -1.41 -3.82 -10.76
CA LEU A 131 -1.18 -5.21 -11.09
C LEU A 131 -0.82 -5.38 -12.57
N ALA A 132 -1.60 -4.77 -13.48
CA ALA A 132 -1.36 -4.83 -14.91
C ALA A 132 0.05 -4.32 -15.28
N GLU A 133 0.46 -3.18 -14.72
CA GLU A 133 1.79 -2.60 -14.95
C GLU A 133 2.90 -3.50 -14.38
N GLY A 134 2.72 -4.05 -13.18
CA GLY A 134 3.70 -4.97 -12.61
C GLY A 134 3.85 -6.26 -13.41
N LEU A 135 2.75 -6.79 -13.95
CA LEU A 135 2.78 -7.96 -14.83
C LEU A 135 3.44 -7.65 -16.18
N ARG A 136 3.23 -6.45 -16.73
CA ARG A 136 3.89 -5.99 -17.97
C ARG A 136 5.41 -5.94 -17.84
N GLN A 137 5.94 -5.63 -16.65
CA GLN A 137 7.39 -5.57 -16.41
C GLN A 137 8.07 -6.95 -16.32
N ILE A 138 7.30 -8.03 -16.18
CA ILE A 138 7.82 -9.41 -16.08
C ILE A 138 7.46 -10.30 -17.27
N ALA A 139 6.67 -9.77 -18.22
CA ALA A 139 6.32 -10.41 -19.48
C ALA A 139 7.41 -10.13 -20.53
#